data_AF-A0A5J6SM64-F1
#
_entry.id   AF-A0A5J6SM64-F1
#
_cell.length_a   1.000
_cell.length_b   1.000
_cell.length_c   1.000
_cell.angle_alpha   90.00
_cell.angle_beta   90.00
_cell.angle_gamma   90.00
#
_symmetry.space_group_name_H-M   'P 1'
#
loop_
_entity.id
_entity.type
_entity.pdbx_description
1 polymer ?
#
loop_
_entity_poly.entity_id
_entity_poly.type
_entity_poly.pdbx_seq_one_letter_code
_entity_poly.pdbx_strand_id
1 'polypeptide(L)'
;MAGRGTFRYKGVDYHLLSAIISKSTGLTLSNFAQTNLFSPLEIVDVEWGSDPQGVTVGSMGLKICFESLIKISQILVNNGLENKNEIISKHWINVSTTNGIPTNLSYGDYGFGW
;
A
#
# COMPACT_ATOMS: atom_id res chain seq x y z
N MET A 1 -14.70 -27.87 -1.95
CA MET A 1 -14.22 -26.53 -2.34
C MET A 1 -14.66 -25.55 -1.27
N ALA A 2 -13.76 -25.03 -0.45
CA ALA A 2 -14.12 -23.97 0.51
C ALA A 2 -14.54 -22.74 -0.31
N GLY A 3 -15.78 -22.28 -0.13
CA GLY A 3 -16.29 -21.11 -0.84
C GLY A 3 -15.44 -19.88 -0.56
N ARG A 4 -15.28 -18.99 -1.56
CA ARG A 4 -14.65 -17.69 -1.34
C ARG A 4 -15.39 -16.99 -0.19
N GLY A 5 -14.64 -16.44 0.77
CA GLY A 5 -15.19 -15.72 1.92
C GLY A 5 -15.98 -14.47 1.48
N THR A 6 -16.78 -13.92 2.40
CA THR A 6 -17.49 -12.66 2.17
C THR A 6 -16.60 -11.47 2.52
N PHE A 7 -16.69 -10.39 1.73
CA PHE A 7 -15.92 -9.17 1.98
C PHE A 7 -16.28 -8.56 3.34
N ARG A 8 -15.25 -8.19 4.11
CA ARG A 8 -15.35 -7.45 5.37
C ARG A 8 -14.14 -6.53 5.49
N TYR A 9 -14.37 -5.22 5.42
CA TYR A 9 -13.30 -4.25 5.64
C TYR A 9 -12.87 -4.27 7.12
N LYS A 10 -11.58 -4.50 7.38
CA LYS A 10 -11.01 -4.46 8.73
C LYS A 10 -9.63 -3.82 8.69
N GLY A 11 -9.43 -2.75 9.47
CA GLY A 11 -8.12 -2.11 9.59
C GLY A 11 -7.02 -3.06 10.08
N VAL A 12 -7.37 -4.04 10.92
CA VAL A 12 -6.39 -5.03 11.44
C VAL A 12 -5.69 -5.82 10.33
N ASP A 13 -6.34 -6.02 9.18
CA ASP A 13 -5.77 -6.77 8.06
C ASP A 13 -4.54 -6.03 7.49
N TYR A 14 -4.58 -4.70 7.41
CA TYR A 14 -3.46 -3.87 6.96
C TYR A 14 -2.34 -3.78 8.00
N HIS A 15 -2.69 -3.79 9.29
CA HIS A 15 -1.69 -3.85 10.34
C HIS A 15 -0.97 -5.21 10.37
N LEU A 16 -1.69 -6.30 10.08
CA LEU A 16 -1.09 -7.61 9.87
C LEU A 16 -0.13 -7.62 8.66
N LEU A 17 -0.48 -6.97 7.55
CA LEU A 17 0.43 -6.81 6.41
C LEU A 17 1.71 -6.05 6.80
N SER A 18 1.59 -5.00 7.61
CA SER A 18 2.75 -4.29 8.17
C SER A 18 3.66 -5.22 8.98
N ALA A 19 3.09 -6.06 9.84
CA ALA A 19 3.84 -7.04 10.61
C ALA A 19 4.50 -8.11 9.72
N ILE A 20 3.82 -8.58 8.67
CA ILE A 20 4.36 -9.54 7.70
C ILE A 20 5.57 -8.96 6.97
N ILE A 21 5.46 -7.73 6.43
CA ILE A 21 6.57 -7.04 5.77
C ILE A 21 7.73 -6.86 6.75
N SER A 22 7.42 -6.47 7.98
CA SER A 22 8.44 -6.30 9.01
C SER A 22 9.18 -7.59 9.32
N LYS A 23 8.45 -8.70 9.43
CA LYS A 23 9.04 -10.01 9.72
C LYS A 23 9.83 -10.59 8.55
N SER A 24 9.38 -10.38 7.31
CA SER A 24 10.00 -10.97 6.13
C SER A 24 11.23 -10.19 5.63
N THR A 25 11.26 -8.88 5.85
CA THR A 25 12.33 -8.00 5.37
C THR A 25 13.32 -7.57 6.46
N GLY A 26 12.91 -7.63 7.73
CA GLY A 26 13.67 -7.05 8.84
C GLY A 26 13.58 -5.52 8.95
N LEU A 27 12.79 -4.87 8.09
CA LEU A 27 12.54 -3.43 8.09
C LEU A 27 11.11 -3.14 8.55
N THR A 28 10.89 -2.11 9.36
CA THR A 28 9.51 -1.62 9.59
C THR A 28 8.83 -1.26 8.26
N LEU A 29 7.50 -1.33 8.17
CA LEU A 29 6.78 -0.94 6.95
C LEU A 29 7.16 0.49 6.50
N SER A 30 7.30 1.43 7.45
CA SER A 30 7.73 2.79 7.12
C SER A 30 9.11 2.82 6.46
N ASN A 31 10.09 2.06 6.98
CA ASN A 31 11.44 2.00 6.39
C ASN A 31 11.44 1.26 5.05
N PHE A 32 10.66 0.18 4.94
CA PHE A 32 10.49 -0.53 3.68
C PHE A 32 9.91 0.38 2.60
N ALA A 33 8.85 1.14 2.92
CA ALA A 33 8.26 2.11 2.01
C ALA A 33 9.22 3.27 1.70
N GLN A 34 10.00 3.72 2.68
CA GLN A 34 11.03 4.73 2.47
C GLN A 34 12.04 4.29 1.42
N THR A 35 12.57 3.07 1.54
CA THR A 35 13.56 2.54 0.60
C THR A 35 13.00 2.27 -0.79
N ASN A 36 11.80 1.68 -0.88
CA ASN A 36 11.30 1.13 -2.14
C ASN A 36 10.30 2.04 -2.88
N LEU A 37 9.74 3.05 -2.22
CA LEU A 37 8.74 3.93 -2.82
C LEU A 37 9.07 5.42 -2.60
N PHE A 38 9.25 5.86 -1.36
CA PHE A 38 9.37 7.30 -1.09
C PHE A 38 10.71 7.87 -1.57
N SER A 39 11.85 7.25 -1.23
CA SER A 39 13.16 7.73 -1.67
C SER A 39 13.34 7.72 -3.20
N PRO A 40 12.92 6.68 -3.95
CA PRO A 40 12.96 6.72 -5.41
C PRO A 40 12.13 7.83 -6.05
N LEU A 41 11.11 8.34 -5.35
CA LEU A 41 10.28 9.46 -5.77
C LEU A 41 10.71 10.80 -5.16
N GLU A 42 11.84 10.84 -4.45
CA GLU A 42 12.32 12.02 -3.75
C GLU A 42 11.25 12.60 -2.78
N ILE A 43 10.56 11.70 -2.08
CA ILE A 43 9.60 12.02 -1.02
C ILE A 43 10.33 11.89 0.31
N VAL A 44 10.32 12.98 1.09
CA VAL A 44 11.09 13.11 2.35
C VAL A 44 10.21 13.53 3.54
N ASP A 45 8.99 13.95 3.26
CA ASP A 45 8.00 14.54 4.16
C ASP A 45 7.00 13.49 4.67
N VAL A 46 7.52 12.35 5.17
CA VAL A 46 6.69 11.23 5.64
C VAL A 46 6.77 11.10 7.16
N GLU A 47 5.62 11.08 7.81
CA GLU A 47 5.48 10.65 9.20
C GLU A 47 4.50 9.48 9.26
N TRP A 48 4.95 8.34 9.79
CA TRP A 48 4.10 7.16 9.96
C TRP A 48 4.35 6.47 11.30
N GLY A 49 3.40 6.65 12.22
CA GLY A 49 3.50 6.14 13.58
C GLY A 49 3.53 4.62 13.67
N SER A 50 4.08 4.13 14.78
CA SER A 50 4.09 2.71 15.13
C SER A 50 3.27 2.44 16.39
N ASP A 51 2.84 1.20 16.55
CA ASP A 51 2.22 0.72 17.78
C ASP A 51 3.27 0.62 18.92
N PRO A 52 2.85 0.29 20.16
CA PRO A 52 3.79 0.14 21.28
C PRO A 52 4.78 -1.04 21.13
N GLN A 53 4.63 -1.91 20.13
CA GLN A 53 5.54 -3.00 19.80
C GLN A 53 6.55 -2.59 18.71
N GLY A 54 6.46 -1.37 18.18
CA GLY A 54 7.34 -0.86 17.12
C GLY A 54 6.93 -1.27 15.71
N VAL A 55 5.74 -1.85 15.52
CA VAL A 55 5.19 -2.16 14.20
C VAL A 55 4.48 -0.92 13.67
N THR A 56 4.87 -0.43 12.49
CA THR A 56 4.19 0.69 11.83
C THR A 56 2.69 0.40 11.68
N VAL A 57 1.83 1.39 11.98
CA VAL A 57 0.37 1.22 11.95
C VAL A 57 -0.11 1.16 10.48
N GLY A 58 -0.12 -0.03 9.89
CA GLY A 58 -0.40 -0.22 8.45
C GLY A 58 -1.78 0.23 7.97
N SER A 59 -2.75 0.47 8.85
CA SER A 59 -4.13 0.82 8.50
C SER A 59 -4.42 2.32 8.46
N MET A 60 -3.59 3.15 9.09
CA MET A 60 -3.86 4.59 9.26
C MET A 60 -2.59 5.35 9.66
N GLY A 61 -2.69 6.68 9.75
CA GLY A 61 -1.68 7.51 10.41
C GLY A 61 -0.47 7.87 9.56
N LEU A 62 -0.46 7.52 8.27
CA LEU A 62 0.48 8.09 7.31
C LEU A 62 0.12 9.57 7.09
N LYS A 63 1.08 10.46 7.38
CA LYS A 63 1.02 11.89 7.05
C LYS A 63 2.06 12.17 5.99
N ILE A 64 1.64 12.88 4.95
CA ILE A 64 2.44 13.24 3.78
C ILE A 64 1.86 14.51 3.15
N CYS A 65 2.68 15.38 2.56
CA CYS A 65 2.19 16.55 1.84
C CYS A 65 1.48 16.14 0.54
N PHE A 66 0.59 17.02 0.09
CA PHE A 66 -0.22 16.78 -1.10
C PHE A 66 0.64 16.61 -2.36
N GLU A 67 1.72 17.39 -2.49
CA GLU A 67 2.67 17.33 -3.59
C GLU A 67 3.35 15.95 -3.69
N SER A 68 3.73 15.38 -2.55
CA SER A 68 4.31 14.04 -2.49
C SER A 68 3.28 12.95 -2.80
N LEU A 69 2.02 13.15 -2.42
CA LEU A 69 0.93 12.25 -2.84
C LEU A 69 0.70 12.30 -4.36
N ILE A 70 0.81 13.47 -5.00
CA ILE A 70 0.74 13.60 -6.47
C ILE A 70 1.81 12.75 -7.14
N LYS A 71 3.05 12.74 -6.61
CA LYS A 71 4.12 11.88 -7.16
C LYS A 71 3.72 10.41 -7.16
N ILE A 72 3.16 9.90 -6.06
CA ILE A 72 2.66 8.52 -5.98
C ILE A 72 1.53 8.28 -7.00
N SER A 73 0.59 9.22 -7.12
CA SER A 73 -0.48 9.15 -8.13
C SER A 73 0.07 9.08 -9.55
N GLN A 74 1.08 9.88 -9.87
CA GLN A 74 1.70 9.91 -11.20
C GLN A 74 2.34 8.56 -11.53
N ILE A 75 2.94 7.87 -10.57
CA ILE A 75 3.48 6.51 -10.76
C ILE A 75 2.39 5.54 -11.15
N LEU A 76 1.23 5.55 -10.48
CA LEU A 76 0.12 4.67 -10.81
C LEU A 76 -0.40 4.93 -12.24
N VAL A 77 -0.57 6.21 -12.63
CA VAL A 77 -0.96 6.61 -13.99
C VAL A 77 0.09 6.20 -15.03
N ASN A 78 1.37 6.32 -14.68
CA ASN A 78 2.50 5.99 -15.54
C ASN A 78 2.84 4.49 -15.56
N ASN A 79 1.92 3.61 -15.15
CA ASN A 79 2.13 2.16 -15.09
C ASN A 79 3.36 1.75 -14.28
N GLY A 80 3.68 2.51 -13.23
CA GLY A 80 4.72 2.18 -12.26
C GLY A 80 6.10 2.75 -12.58
N LEU A 81 6.22 3.58 -13.62
CA LEU A 81 7.50 4.12 -14.08
C LEU A 81 7.76 5.55 -13.57
N GLU A 82 8.97 5.78 -13.05
CA GLU A 82 9.55 7.10 -12.79
C GLU A 82 10.84 7.25 -13.62
N ASN A 83 10.94 8.23 -14.52
CA ASN A 83 12.14 8.46 -15.33
C ASN A 83 12.72 7.19 -16.01
N LYS A 84 11.84 6.28 -16.49
CA LYS A 84 12.14 4.96 -17.07
C LYS A 84 12.60 3.87 -16.07
N ASN A 85 12.69 4.17 -14.79
CA ASN A 85 12.90 3.18 -13.74
C ASN A 85 11.55 2.61 -13.29
N GLU A 86 11.46 1.29 -13.20
CA GLU A 86 10.27 0.63 -12.67
C GLU A 86 10.30 0.67 -11.14
N ILE A 87 9.40 1.46 -10.54
CA ILE A 87 9.22 1.57 -9.10
C ILE A 87 8.16 0.56 -8.62
N ILE A 88 7.07 0.43 -9.39
CA ILE A 88 6.03 -0.56 -9.16
C ILE A 88 5.86 -1.35 -10.46
N SER A 89 5.79 -2.68 -10.39
CA SER A 89 5.61 -3.44 -11.63
C SER A 89 4.27 -3.12 -12.29
N LYS A 90 4.29 -2.93 -13.61
CA LYS A 90 3.05 -2.75 -14.40
C LYS A 90 2.09 -3.92 -14.20
N HIS A 91 2.63 -5.13 -14.08
CA HIS A 91 1.83 -6.33 -13.79
C HIS A 91 1.08 -6.19 -12.47
N TRP A 92 1.73 -5.75 -11.40
CA TRP A 92 1.09 -5.57 -10.09
C TRP A 92 0.01 -4.49 -10.12
N ILE A 93 0.24 -3.37 -10.80
CA ILE A 93 -0.79 -2.32 -10.95
C ILE A 93 -2.04 -2.91 -11.61
N ASN A 94 -1.88 -3.69 -12.69
CA ASN A 94 -3.01 -4.32 -13.37
C ASN A 94 -3.72 -5.34 -12.45
N VAL A 95 -2.97 -6.24 -11.82
CA VAL A 95 -3.55 -7.25 -10.92
C VAL A 95 -4.29 -6.62 -9.74
N SER A 96 -3.71 -5.60 -9.11
CA SER A 96 -4.26 -4.98 -7.90
C SER A 96 -5.49 -4.10 -8.16
N THR A 97 -5.67 -3.60 -9.38
CA THR A 97 -6.77 -2.68 -9.74
C THR A 97 -7.91 -3.33 -10.52
N THR A 98 -7.76 -4.58 -10.95
CA THR A 98 -8.79 -5.29 -11.75
C THR A 98 -9.41 -6.51 -11.05
N ASN A 99 -8.79 -7.01 -9.97
CA ASN A 99 -9.21 -8.23 -9.30
C ASN A 99 -9.88 -7.95 -7.95
N GLY A 100 -11.12 -7.44 -8.01
CA GLY A 100 -11.97 -7.25 -6.84
C GLY A 100 -12.98 -8.39 -6.61
N ILE A 101 -13.50 -8.49 -5.38
CA ILE A 101 -14.73 -9.22 -5.09
C ILE A 101 -15.86 -8.24 -4.77
N PRO A 102 -17.13 -8.58 -5.07
CA PRO A 102 -18.26 -7.73 -4.71
C PRO A 102 -18.29 -7.47 -3.21
N THR A 103 -18.35 -6.19 -2.83
CA THR A 103 -18.50 -5.79 -1.43
C THR A 103 -19.93 -5.96 -0.93
N ASN A 104 -20.89 -6.13 -1.85
CA ASN A 104 -22.34 -6.04 -1.61
C ASN A 104 -22.76 -4.71 -0.95
N LEU A 105 -21.96 -3.67 -1.16
CA LEU A 105 -22.26 -2.28 -0.83
C LEU A 105 -22.36 -1.48 -2.14
N SER A 106 -22.91 -0.27 -2.10
CA SER A 106 -22.97 0.63 -3.26
C SER A 106 -21.61 1.19 -3.71
N TYR A 107 -20.50 0.66 -3.17
CA TYR A 107 -19.13 1.14 -3.39
C TYR A 107 -18.37 0.37 -4.48
N GLY A 108 -18.98 -0.66 -5.07
CA GLY A 108 -18.35 -1.50 -6.10
C GLY A 108 -17.63 -2.73 -5.53
N ASP A 109 -16.63 -3.19 -6.27
CA ASP A 109 -15.80 -4.34 -5.90
C ASP A 109 -14.57 -3.88 -5.11
N TYR A 110 -13.99 -4.78 -4.30
CA TYR A 110 -12.79 -4.49 -3.52
C TYR A 110 -11.71 -5.55 -3.71
N GLY A 111 -10.47 -5.12 -3.93
CA GLY A 111 -9.32 -5.99 -4.17
C GLY A 111 -8.01 -5.30 -3.84
N PHE A 112 -7.10 -6.01 -3.17
CA PHE A 112 -5.72 -5.54 -2.94
C PHE A 112 -5.57 -4.14 -2.32
N GLY A 113 -6.58 -3.62 -1.62
CA GLY A 113 -6.54 -2.30 -0.98
C GLY A 113 -7.32 -1.20 -1.72
N TRP A 114 -7.98 -1.52 -2.84
CA TRP A 114 -8.77 -0.61 -3.68
C TRP A 114 -10.22 -1.06 -3.79
#